data_AF-A0A1Q3V0N9-F1
#
_entry.id   AF-A0A1Q3V0N9-F1
#
_cell.length_a   1.000
_cell.length_b   1.000
_cell.length_c   1.000
_cell.angle_alpha   90.00
_cell.angle_beta   90.00
_cell.angle_gamma   90.00
#
_symmetry.space_group_name_H-M   'P 1'
#
loop_
_entity.id
_entity.type
_entity.pdbx_description
1 polymer ?
#
loop_
_entity_poly.entity_id
_entity_poly.type
_entity_poly.pdbx_seq_one_letter_code
_entity_poly.pdbx_strand_id
1 'polypeptide(L)'
;MLGNNRFGDCAFAGAAHIEQQFAGANGKSFVPAEADVLNDYSAVTGFDPDKPYTDRGTFLLDALNYWRKTGVCGGRKIDAYVMAKHDDPDQIRAAIYLFGAAYVGVQLPMSAFDQKVWDIQGSMFNPDNKPGSAGGHCVCLVGYDADGPICITWGQVKRMTWRWWLQYADEAYACVSHNWYPTGIAPNNFNYVQLQADAAAFG
;
A
#
# COMPACT_ATOMS: atom_id res chain seq x y z
N MET A 1 2.88 -6.07 11.93
CA MET A 1 3.55 -6.93 10.92
C MET A 1 2.52 -7.73 10.15
N LEU A 2 1.52 -8.32 10.84
CA LEU A 2 0.37 -8.96 10.20
C LEU A 2 0.82 -10.07 9.25
N GLY A 3 1.68 -10.99 9.70
CA GLY A 3 2.16 -12.11 8.88
C GLY A 3 3.30 -11.80 7.90
N ASN A 4 3.43 -10.57 7.40
CA ASN A 4 4.37 -10.17 6.32
C ASN A 4 5.87 -10.28 6.64
N ASN A 5 6.23 -10.59 7.89
CA ASN A 5 7.60 -10.94 8.25
C ASN A 5 7.90 -12.45 8.12
N ARG A 6 6.88 -13.25 7.80
CA ARG A 6 6.92 -14.72 7.74
C ARG A 6 6.37 -15.25 6.41
N PHE A 7 5.42 -14.56 5.81
CA PHE A 7 4.69 -14.99 4.63
C PHE A 7 4.68 -13.92 3.54
N GLY A 8 4.41 -14.31 2.29
CA GLY A 8 4.30 -13.43 1.12
C GLY A 8 3.02 -12.59 1.07
N ASP A 9 2.36 -12.31 2.20
CA ASP A 9 1.04 -11.68 2.28
C ASP A 9 1.08 -10.14 2.23
N CYS A 10 2.20 -9.55 1.80
CA CYS A 10 2.45 -8.11 1.81
C CYS A 10 1.31 -7.25 1.23
N ALA A 11 0.62 -7.75 0.21
CA ALA A 11 -0.53 -7.11 -0.40
C ALA A 11 -1.68 -6.89 0.61
N PHE A 12 -2.03 -7.93 1.37
CA PHE A 12 -3.10 -7.86 2.36
C PHE A 12 -2.66 -7.14 3.64
N ALA A 13 -1.41 -7.30 4.06
CA ALA A 13 -0.85 -6.52 5.15
C ALA A 13 -0.83 -5.01 4.82
N GLY A 14 -0.51 -4.65 3.57
CA GLY A 14 -0.57 -3.28 3.05
C GLY A 14 -1.99 -2.71 3.11
N ALA A 15 -2.98 -3.45 2.61
CA ALA A 15 -4.40 -3.06 2.68
C ALA A 15 -4.87 -2.85 4.13
N ALA A 16 -4.52 -3.79 5.02
CA ALA A 16 -4.84 -3.71 6.44
C ALA A 16 -4.23 -2.46 7.11
N HIS A 17 -2.97 -2.14 6.80
CA HIS A 17 -2.32 -0.94 7.32
C HIS A 17 -2.96 0.36 6.80
N ILE A 18 -3.47 0.38 5.57
CA ILE A 18 -4.24 1.53 5.06
C ILE A 18 -5.57 1.67 5.81
N GLU A 19 -6.28 0.57 6.08
CA GLU A 19 -7.50 0.62 6.92
C GLU A 19 -7.19 1.14 8.34
N GLN A 20 -6.01 0.81 8.90
CA GLN A 20 -5.55 1.40 10.17
C GLN A 20 -5.33 2.91 10.06
N GLN A 21 -4.69 3.36 8.98
CA GLN A 21 -4.47 4.77 8.71
C GLN A 21 -5.80 5.53 8.60
N PHE A 22 -6.78 4.98 7.88
CA PHE A 22 -8.11 5.56 7.74
C PHE A 22 -8.83 5.69 9.08
N ALA A 23 -8.79 4.65 9.91
CA ALA A 23 -9.36 4.70 11.25
C ALA A 23 -8.67 5.76 12.13
N GLY A 24 -7.34 5.75 12.17
CA GLY A 24 -6.55 6.67 12.99
C GLY A 24 -6.77 8.13 12.61
N ALA A 25 -6.78 8.45 11.32
CA ALA A 25 -7.04 9.80 10.82
C ALA A 25 -8.46 10.30 11.13
N ASN A 26 -9.42 9.38 11.32
CA ASN A 26 -10.79 9.67 11.73
C ASN A 26 -11.00 9.54 13.26
N GLY A 27 -9.92 9.51 14.06
CA GLY A 27 -10.00 9.46 15.52
C GLY A 27 -10.52 8.13 16.09
N LYS A 28 -10.49 7.06 15.29
CA LYS A 28 -10.91 5.72 15.69
C LYS A 28 -9.69 4.82 15.90
N SER A 29 -9.80 3.86 16.80
CA SER A 29 -8.82 2.78 16.93
C SER A 29 -9.20 1.61 16.03
N PHE A 30 -8.23 1.10 15.28
CA PHE A 30 -8.37 -0.15 14.54
C PHE A 30 -7.06 -0.93 14.58
N VAL A 31 -7.14 -2.16 15.07
CA VAL A 31 -6.01 -3.09 15.18
C VAL A 31 -6.45 -4.37 14.45
N PRO A 32 -6.01 -4.59 13.19
CA PRO A 32 -6.35 -5.79 12.44
C PRO A 32 -5.66 -6.98 13.09
N ALA A 33 -6.40 -8.09 13.20
CA ALA A 33 -5.84 -9.34 13.65
C ALA A 33 -5.02 -9.97 12.51
N GLU A 34 -3.84 -10.52 12.85
CA GLU A 34 -3.01 -11.25 11.88
C GLU A 34 -3.80 -12.39 11.21
N ALA A 35 -4.64 -13.09 11.98
CA ALA A 35 -5.48 -14.16 11.46
C ALA A 35 -6.46 -13.68 10.38
N ASP A 36 -7.04 -12.48 10.51
CA ASP A 36 -7.96 -11.95 9.49
C ASP A 36 -7.22 -11.64 8.19
N VAL A 37 -6.03 -11.02 8.30
CA VAL A 37 -5.18 -10.71 7.14
C VAL A 37 -4.73 -11.97 6.41
N LEU A 38 -4.31 -13.00 7.15
CA LEU A 38 -3.94 -14.28 6.57
C LEU A 38 -5.13 -15.02 5.96
N ASN A 39 -6.32 -14.90 6.55
CA ASN A 39 -7.55 -15.46 5.97
C ASN A 39 -7.89 -14.79 4.63
N ASP A 40 -7.78 -13.46 4.54
CA ASP A 40 -7.97 -12.72 3.29
C ASP A 40 -6.95 -13.16 2.23
N TYR A 41 -5.68 -13.31 2.63
CA TYR A 41 -4.60 -13.80 1.76
C TYR A 41 -4.87 -15.23 1.25
N SER A 42 -5.25 -16.15 2.15
CA SER A 42 -5.65 -17.51 1.82
C SER A 42 -6.86 -17.54 0.89
N ALA A 43 -7.84 -16.67 1.09
CA ALA A 43 -9.06 -16.62 0.28
C ALA A 43 -8.77 -16.27 -1.20
N VAL A 44 -7.71 -15.50 -1.46
CA VAL A 44 -7.32 -15.10 -2.83
C VAL A 44 -6.30 -16.04 -3.45
N THR A 45 -5.38 -16.59 -2.65
CA THR A 45 -4.21 -17.30 -3.20
C THR A 45 -4.23 -18.81 -2.98
N GLY A 46 -5.10 -19.30 -2.10
CA GLY A 46 -5.04 -20.67 -1.61
C GLY A 46 -3.87 -20.93 -0.66
N PHE A 47 -3.23 -19.87 -0.13
CA PHE A 47 -2.20 -19.98 0.89
C PHE A 47 -2.68 -20.82 2.08
N ASP A 48 -1.81 -21.74 2.50
CA ASP A 48 -1.97 -22.60 3.66
C ASP A 48 -0.66 -22.56 4.46
N PRO A 49 -0.68 -22.07 5.71
CA PRO A 49 0.53 -21.91 6.52
C PRO A 49 1.25 -23.24 6.83
N ASP A 50 0.55 -24.37 6.74
CA ASP A 50 1.14 -25.70 6.94
C ASP A 50 1.77 -26.27 5.64
N LYS A 51 1.59 -25.58 4.51
CA LYS A 51 2.10 -26.00 3.18
C LYS A 51 2.92 -24.87 2.54
N PRO A 52 4.22 -24.76 2.85
CA PRO A 52 5.06 -23.63 2.40
C PRO A 52 5.05 -23.37 0.89
N TYR A 53 4.86 -24.39 0.06
CA TYR A 53 4.82 -24.26 -1.40
C TYR A 53 3.58 -23.53 -1.94
N THR A 54 2.60 -23.26 -1.08
CA THR A 54 1.39 -22.46 -1.39
C THR A 54 1.61 -20.97 -1.20
N ASP A 55 2.64 -20.56 -0.44
CA ASP A 55 3.00 -19.16 -0.27
C ASP A 55 3.72 -18.65 -1.52
N ARG A 56 3.00 -17.85 -2.32
CA ARG A 56 3.44 -17.39 -3.65
C ARG A 56 3.17 -15.90 -3.88
N GLY A 57 2.83 -15.17 -2.83
CA GLY A 57 2.34 -13.80 -2.94
C GLY A 57 1.08 -13.68 -3.78
N THR A 58 0.77 -12.46 -4.23
CA THR A 58 -0.38 -12.16 -5.10
C THR A 58 -0.10 -10.92 -5.93
N PHE A 59 -0.83 -10.72 -7.02
CA PHE A 59 -0.83 -9.45 -7.74
C PHE A 59 -1.63 -8.41 -6.95
N LEU A 60 -1.15 -7.17 -6.91
CA LEU A 60 -1.83 -6.10 -6.17
C LEU A 60 -3.25 -5.85 -6.71
N LEU A 61 -3.46 -6.04 -8.01
CA LEU A 61 -4.80 -5.96 -8.61
C LEU A 61 -5.77 -7.04 -8.10
N ASP A 62 -5.30 -8.25 -7.81
CA ASP A 62 -6.15 -9.31 -7.24
C ASP A 62 -6.55 -8.95 -5.80
N ALA A 63 -5.59 -8.48 -5.00
CA ALA A 63 -5.83 -7.97 -3.66
C ALA A 63 -6.79 -6.76 -3.66
N LEU A 64 -6.61 -5.79 -4.56
CA LEU A 64 -7.50 -4.62 -4.71
C LEU A 64 -8.91 -5.02 -5.14
N ASN A 65 -9.02 -5.99 -6.06
CA ASN A 65 -10.31 -6.53 -6.47
C ASN A 65 -11.04 -7.21 -5.30
N TYR A 66 -10.32 -8.00 -4.50
CA TYR A 66 -10.85 -8.62 -3.29
C TYR A 66 -11.26 -7.57 -2.26
N TRP A 67 -10.41 -6.59 -1.99
CA TRP A 67 -10.70 -5.50 -1.05
C TRP A 67 -11.94 -4.70 -1.47
N ARG A 68 -12.12 -4.43 -2.77
CA ARG A 68 -13.32 -3.75 -3.28
C ARG A 68 -14.59 -4.60 -3.17
N LYS A 69 -14.51 -5.89 -3.54
CA LYS A 69 -15.70 -6.75 -3.68
C LYS A 69 -16.11 -7.42 -2.37
N THR A 70 -15.14 -7.95 -1.66
CA THR A 70 -15.31 -8.76 -0.44
C THR A 70 -14.98 -7.96 0.81
N GLY A 71 -13.91 -7.16 0.74
CA GLY A 71 -13.37 -6.41 1.87
C GLY A 71 -12.32 -7.19 2.63
N VAL A 72 -11.44 -6.47 3.34
CA VAL A 72 -10.35 -7.04 4.15
C VAL A 72 -10.62 -6.84 5.64
N CYS A 73 -9.92 -7.58 6.49
CA CYS A 73 -9.93 -7.43 7.95
C CYS A 73 -11.34 -7.37 8.54
N GLY A 74 -12.16 -8.38 8.26
CA GLY A 74 -13.56 -8.43 8.70
C GLY A 74 -14.53 -7.70 7.76
N GLY A 75 -14.18 -7.56 6.48
CA GLY A 75 -15.10 -7.09 5.43
C GLY A 75 -15.09 -5.58 5.18
N ARG A 76 -14.02 -4.87 5.57
CA ARG A 76 -13.83 -3.45 5.26
C ARG A 76 -13.54 -3.28 3.77
N LYS A 77 -14.39 -2.53 3.06
CA LYS A 77 -14.30 -2.36 1.61
C LYS A 77 -13.79 -0.99 1.23
N ILE A 78 -13.09 -0.96 0.10
CA ILE A 78 -12.94 0.25 -0.71
C ILE A 78 -14.07 0.33 -1.73
N ASP A 79 -14.47 1.54 -2.10
CA ASP A 79 -15.52 1.78 -3.08
C ASP A 79 -14.97 1.63 -4.51
N ALA A 80 -13.75 2.16 -4.72
CA ALA A 80 -13.01 2.05 -5.97
C ALA A 80 -11.50 2.17 -5.73
N TYR A 81 -10.72 1.90 -6.79
CA TYR A 81 -9.30 2.21 -6.83
C TYR A 81 -8.95 2.73 -8.21
N VAL A 82 -7.95 3.59 -8.27
CA VAL A 82 -7.41 4.16 -9.51
C VAL A 82 -5.90 4.04 -9.51
N MET A 83 -5.33 3.72 -10.66
CA MET A 83 -3.88 3.71 -10.83
C MET A 83 -3.35 5.14 -10.80
N ALA A 84 -2.35 5.38 -9.96
CA ALA A 84 -1.56 6.60 -9.98
C ALA A 84 -0.27 6.32 -10.77
N LYS A 85 0.18 7.29 -11.56
CA LYS A 85 1.45 7.18 -12.28
C LYS A 85 2.60 7.21 -11.26
N HIS A 86 3.26 6.07 -11.06
CA HIS A 86 4.24 5.91 -9.97
C HIS A 86 5.52 6.73 -10.19
N ASP A 87 5.92 6.96 -11.43
CA ASP A 87 7.07 7.79 -11.83
C ASP A 87 6.76 9.29 -11.84
N ASP A 88 5.55 9.69 -11.40
CA ASP A 88 5.15 11.07 -11.21
C ASP A 88 4.96 11.37 -9.70
N PRO A 89 5.94 12.01 -9.04
CA PRO A 89 5.87 12.33 -7.62
C PRO A 89 4.64 13.17 -7.24
N ASP A 90 4.12 14.01 -8.13
CA ASP A 90 2.94 14.83 -7.84
C ASP A 90 1.67 13.96 -7.80
N GLN A 91 1.57 12.94 -8.64
CA GLN A 91 0.47 11.97 -8.54
C GLN A 91 0.56 11.12 -7.26
N ILE A 92 1.76 10.79 -6.81
CA ILE A 92 1.93 10.09 -5.53
C ILE A 92 1.54 10.99 -4.35
N ARG A 93 1.96 12.25 -4.35
CA ARG A 93 1.54 13.23 -3.34
C ARG A 93 0.02 13.42 -3.35
N ALA A 94 -0.59 13.52 -4.53
CA ALA A 94 -2.03 13.65 -4.69
C ALA A 94 -2.76 12.41 -4.17
N ALA A 95 -2.26 11.21 -4.48
CA ALA A 95 -2.84 9.95 -4.00
C ALA A 95 -2.88 9.91 -2.46
N ILE A 96 -1.74 10.19 -1.83
CA ILE A 96 -1.63 10.21 -0.36
C ILE A 96 -2.50 11.31 0.24
N TYR A 97 -2.42 12.53 -0.31
CA TYR A 97 -3.16 13.67 0.24
C TYR A 97 -4.67 13.48 0.12
N LEU A 98 -5.19 13.18 -1.07
CA LEU A 98 -6.63 13.12 -1.34
C LEU A 98 -7.27 11.88 -0.74
N PHE A 99 -6.60 10.73 -0.81
CA PHE A 99 -7.17 9.42 -0.48
C PHE A 99 -6.57 8.80 0.78
N GLY A 100 -5.79 9.56 1.54
CA GLY A 100 -5.25 9.19 2.85
C GLY A 100 -4.03 8.25 2.82
N ALA A 101 -3.85 7.51 1.73
CA ALA A 101 -2.69 6.67 1.49
C ALA A 101 -2.54 6.32 -0.01
N ALA A 102 -1.35 5.85 -0.39
CA ALA A 102 -1.15 5.17 -1.67
C ALA A 102 -0.76 3.70 -1.41
N TYR A 103 -1.42 2.78 -2.10
CA TYR A 103 -1.14 1.35 -2.07
C TYR A 103 -0.19 1.01 -3.22
N VAL A 104 1.02 0.51 -2.92
CA VAL A 104 2.11 0.52 -3.90
C VAL A 104 2.90 -0.78 -3.93
N GLY A 105 3.35 -1.14 -5.13
CA GLY A 105 4.30 -2.21 -5.39
C GLY A 105 5.68 -1.63 -5.70
N VAL A 106 6.72 -2.21 -5.12
CA VAL A 106 8.12 -1.86 -5.38
C VAL A 106 8.92 -3.09 -5.79
N GLN A 107 9.88 -2.91 -6.68
CA GLN A 107 10.92 -3.88 -7.02
C GLN A 107 12.04 -3.80 -5.96
N LEU A 108 11.80 -4.38 -4.80
CA LEU A 108 12.65 -4.22 -3.62
C LEU A 108 14.09 -4.72 -3.88
N PRO A 109 15.12 -3.87 -3.70
CA PRO A 109 16.50 -4.30 -3.79
C PRO A 109 16.98 -4.94 -2.48
N MET A 110 17.93 -5.88 -2.55
CA MET A 110 18.56 -6.48 -1.38
C MET A 110 19.22 -5.42 -0.48
N SER A 111 19.78 -4.37 -1.08
CA SER A 111 20.41 -3.28 -0.32
C SER A 111 19.45 -2.51 0.59
N ALA A 112 18.12 -2.63 0.41
CA ALA A 112 17.12 -1.94 1.24
C ALA A 112 17.04 -2.48 2.68
N PHE A 113 17.47 -3.73 2.92
CA PHE A 113 17.33 -4.39 4.23
C PHE A 113 18.23 -3.79 5.31
N ASP A 114 19.42 -3.31 4.94
CA ASP A 114 20.39 -2.74 5.88
C ASP A 114 20.19 -1.23 6.13
N GLN A 115 19.14 -0.65 5.54
CA GLN A 115 18.95 0.79 5.50
C GLN A 115 17.92 1.29 6.51
N LYS A 116 18.28 2.35 7.23
CA LYS A 116 17.34 3.12 8.08
C LYS A 116 16.39 3.96 7.23
N VAL A 117 16.92 4.65 6.22
CA VAL A 117 16.19 5.38 5.18
C VAL A 117 16.52 4.71 3.86
N TRP A 118 15.51 4.34 3.09
CA TRP A 118 15.70 3.75 1.76
C TRP A 118 16.19 4.80 0.79
N ASP A 119 17.41 4.59 0.32
CA ASP A 119 18.11 5.52 -0.54
C ASP A 119 18.98 4.79 -1.56
N ILE A 120 19.29 5.43 -2.68
CA ILE A 120 20.22 4.85 -3.66
C ILE A 120 21.61 4.88 -3.04
N GLN A 121 22.23 3.70 -2.88
CA GLN A 121 23.59 3.55 -2.37
C GLN A 121 24.51 2.93 -3.40
N GLY A 122 25.77 3.38 -3.45
CA GLY A 122 26.80 2.74 -4.27
C GLY A 122 26.47 2.68 -5.76
N SER A 123 27.04 1.69 -6.44
CA SER A 123 26.89 1.50 -7.89
C SER A 123 25.64 0.69 -8.22
N MET A 124 24.90 1.07 -9.27
CA MET A 124 23.82 0.27 -9.84
C MET A 124 24.30 -1.07 -10.45
N PHE A 125 25.61 -1.23 -10.66
CA PHE A 125 26.21 -2.50 -11.06
C PHE A 125 26.40 -3.48 -9.89
N ASN A 126 26.20 -3.04 -8.65
CA ASN A 126 26.12 -3.97 -7.52
C ASN A 126 24.83 -4.80 -7.66
N PRO A 127 24.91 -6.15 -7.68
CA PRO A 127 23.74 -7.01 -7.70
C PRO A 127 22.70 -6.68 -6.63
N ASP A 128 23.13 -6.24 -5.45
CA ASP A 128 22.22 -5.91 -4.33
C ASP A 128 21.40 -4.65 -4.57
N ASN A 129 21.83 -3.78 -5.49
CA ASN A 129 21.11 -2.57 -5.88
C ASN A 129 20.22 -2.77 -7.09
N LYS A 130 20.25 -3.96 -7.72
CA LYS A 130 19.40 -4.25 -8.87
C LYS A 130 17.92 -4.20 -8.43
N PRO A 131 17.05 -3.50 -9.19
CA PRO A 131 15.61 -3.55 -8.95
C PRO A 131 15.10 -4.99 -8.86
N GLY A 132 14.38 -5.29 -7.78
CA GLY A 132 13.76 -6.59 -7.53
C GLY A 132 14.76 -7.69 -7.18
N SER A 133 16.00 -7.36 -6.82
CA SER A 133 16.97 -8.37 -6.34
C SER A 133 16.50 -9.12 -5.08
N ALA A 134 15.60 -8.52 -4.29
CA ALA A 134 14.91 -9.18 -3.18
C ALA A 134 13.47 -9.62 -3.53
N GLY A 135 13.04 -9.45 -4.77
CA GLY A 135 11.67 -9.68 -5.24
C GLY A 135 10.79 -8.43 -5.22
N GLY A 136 9.51 -8.64 -5.54
CA GLY A 136 8.47 -7.60 -5.42
C GLY A 136 7.98 -7.48 -3.97
N HIS A 137 7.63 -6.27 -3.55
CA HIS A 137 7.10 -6.01 -2.22
C HIS A 137 5.99 -4.97 -2.25
N CYS A 138 4.89 -5.23 -1.55
CA CYS A 138 3.85 -4.23 -1.34
C CYS A 138 4.11 -3.43 -0.05
N VAL A 139 4.00 -2.10 -0.15
CA VAL A 139 4.00 -1.19 0.99
C VAL A 139 2.84 -0.19 0.87
N CYS A 140 2.53 0.51 1.95
CA CYS A 140 1.54 1.60 1.91
C CYS A 140 2.22 2.93 2.25
N LEU A 141 2.11 3.90 1.34
CA LEU A 141 2.59 5.26 1.58
C LEU A 141 1.52 6.01 2.38
N VAL A 142 1.88 6.50 3.56
CA VAL A 142 0.97 7.18 4.50
C VAL A 142 1.31 8.66 4.69
N GLY A 143 2.40 9.11 4.07
CA GLY A 143 2.86 10.48 4.13
C GLY A 143 4.00 10.73 3.15
N TYR A 144 4.42 11.98 3.08
CA TYR A 144 5.58 12.41 2.29
C TYR A 144 6.10 13.73 2.85
N ASP A 145 7.32 14.08 2.47
CA ASP A 145 7.88 15.42 2.63
C ASP A 145 8.76 15.80 1.43
N ALA A 146 9.57 16.83 1.59
CA ALA A 146 10.49 17.31 0.56
C ALA A 146 11.51 16.24 0.15
N ASP A 147 11.92 15.36 1.07
CA ASP A 147 12.94 14.34 0.83
C ASP A 147 12.35 13.09 0.18
N GLY A 148 11.12 12.72 0.54
CA GLY A 148 10.45 11.60 -0.11
C GLY A 148 9.22 11.03 0.59
N PRO A 149 8.70 9.90 0.09
CA PRO A 149 7.61 9.17 0.70
C PRO A 149 7.94 8.56 2.07
N ILE A 150 6.89 8.39 2.87
CA ILE A 150 6.91 7.70 4.16
C ILE A 150 5.92 6.54 4.05
N CYS A 151 6.41 5.31 4.23
CA CYS A 151 5.58 4.11 4.17
C CYS A 151 5.49 3.37 5.50
N ILE A 152 4.49 2.51 5.61
CA ILE A 152 4.47 1.43 6.58
C ILE A 152 4.85 0.13 5.89
N THR A 153 5.85 -0.55 6.44
CA THR A 153 6.26 -1.89 6.01
C THR A 153 6.79 -2.67 7.21
N TRP A 154 6.48 -3.97 7.26
CA TRP A 154 6.81 -4.84 8.40
C TRP A 154 6.45 -4.21 9.76
N GLY A 155 5.28 -3.55 9.85
CA GLY A 155 4.80 -2.92 11.07
C GLY A 155 5.63 -1.73 11.57
N GLN A 156 6.48 -1.15 10.71
CA GLN A 156 7.33 0.00 11.05
C GLN A 156 7.17 1.11 10.03
N VAL A 157 7.40 2.34 10.47
CA VAL A 157 7.55 3.50 9.58
C VAL A 157 8.90 3.43 8.89
N LYS A 158 8.90 3.55 7.56
CA LYS A 158 10.11 3.59 6.74
C LYS A 158 10.06 4.82 5.84
N ARG A 159 11.14 5.60 5.86
CA ARG A 159 11.33 6.74 4.96
C ARG A 159 12.09 6.27 3.73
N MET A 160 11.74 6.82 2.57
CA MET A 160 12.49 6.64 1.34
C MET A 160 12.68 7.98 0.64
N THR A 161 13.78 8.15 -0.09
CA THR A 161 14.00 9.35 -0.88
C THR A 161 13.22 9.30 -2.19
N TRP A 162 12.89 10.46 -2.79
CA TRP A 162 12.29 10.50 -4.12
C TRP A 162 13.15 9.81 -5.20
N ARG A 163 14.48 9.86 -5.07
CA ARG A 163 15.37 9.13 -5.99
C ARG A 163 15.26 7.61 -5.84
N TRP A 164 15.15 7.10 -4.62
CA TRP A 164 14.91 5.67 -4.40
C TRP A 164 13.54 5.26 -4.94
N TRP A 165 12.51 6.06 -4.66
CA TRP A 165 11.16 5.84 -5.16
C TRP A 165 11.13 5.72 -6.70
N LEU A 166 11.68 6.71 -7.40
CA LEU A 166 11.73 6.72 -8.87
C LEU A 166 12.57 5.58 -9.47
N GLN A 167 13.47 4.98 -8.68
CA GLN A 167 14.31 3.86 -9.12
C GLN A 167 13.65 2.49 -8.94
N TYR A 168 12.80 2.34 -7.92
CA TYR A 168 12.31 1.03 -7.46
C TYR A 168 10.78 0.90 -7.42
N ALA A 169 10.01 1.97 -7.57
CA ALA A 169 8.55 1.88 -7.69
C ALA A 169 8.14 1.17 -8.99
N ASP A 170 7.09 0.35 -8.91
CA ASP A 170 6.60 -0.47 -10.03
C ASP A 170 5.13 -0.15 -10.37
N GLU A 171 4.31 0.00 -9.32
CA GLU A 171 2.89 0.31 -9.44
C GLU A 171 2.38 1.08 -8.22
N ALA A 172 1.38 1.92 -8.43
CA ALA A 172 0.77 2.71 -7.36
C ALA A 172 -0.74 2.87 -7.59
N TYR A 173 -1.49 2.80 -6.50
CA TYR A 173 -2.94 2.89 -6.52
C TYR A 173 -3.45 3.82 -5.41
N ALA A 174 -4.34 4.72 -5.78
CA ALA A 174 -5.16 5.46 -4.84
C ALA A 174 -6.47 4.69 -4.58
N CYS A 175 -6.80 4.53 -3.30
CA CYS A 175 -8.00 3.80 -2.87
C CYS A 175 -9.09 4.79 -2.44
N VAL A 176 -10.22 4.76 -3.14
CA VAL A 176 -11.42 5.54 -2.80
C VAL A 176 -12.22 4.73 -1.80
N SER A 177 -12.31 5.18 -0.55
CA SER A 177 -12.92 4.41 0.55
C SER A 177 -13.77 5.25 1.48
N HIS A 178 -15.01 4.83 1.73
CA HIS A 178 -15.85 5.37 2.78
C HIS A 178 -15.22 5.30 4.19
N ASN A 179 -14.21 4.45 4.42
CA ASN A 179 -13.46 4.46 5.68
C ASN A 179 -12.55 5.70 5.83
N TRP A 180 -12.12 6.30 4.72
CA TRP A 180 -11.39 7.57 4.70
C TRP A 180 -12.31 8.78 4.86
N TYR A 181 -13.50 8.76 4.22
CA TYR A 181 -14.52 9.82 4.29
C TYR A 181 -15.85 9.32 4.90
N PRO A 182 -15.90 8.90 6.18
CA PRO A 182 -17.09 8.25 6.74
C PRO A 182 -18.36 9.12 6.76
N THR A 183 -18.22 10.45 6.65
CA THR A 183 -19.33 11.41 6.57
C THR A 183 -19.54 11.99 5.16
N GLY A 184 -18.81 11.48 4.17
CA GLY A 184 -18.68 12.07 2.82
C GLY A 184 -17.60 13.15 2.72
N ILE A 185 -17.01 13.56 3.84
CA ILE A 185 -15.87 14.48 3.91
C ILE A 185 -14.73 13.80 4.65
N ALA A 186 -13.55 13.78 4.06
CA ALA A 186 -12.34 13.22 4.64
C ALA A 186 -11.66 14.19 5.64
N PRO A 187 -10.74 13.72 6.50
CA PRO A 187 -10.03 14.54 7.49
C PRO A 187 -9.27 15.75 6.90
N ASN A 188 -8.89 15.68 5.63
CA ASN A 188 -8.23 16.76 4.87
C ASN A 188 -9.24 17.72 4.19
N ASN A 189 -10.53 17.61 4.50
CA ASN A 189 -11.66 18.31 3.86
C ASN A 189 -11.93 17.92 2.40
N PHE A 190 -11.34 16.82 1.91
CA PHE A 190 -11.71 16.29 0.60
C PHE A 190 -13.15 15.80 0.60
N ASN A 191 -13.95 16.29 -0.37
CA ASN A 191 -15.38 16.02 -0.46
C ASN A 191 -15.66 14.96 -1.53
N TYR A 192 -16.13 13.80 -1.11
CA TYR A 192 -16.43 12.69 -2.00
C TYR A 192 -17.58 12.99 -2.96
N VAL A 193 -18.61 13.73 -2.52
CA VAL A 193 -19.73 14.13 -3.39
C VAL A 193 -19.23 15.05 -4.51
N GLN A 194 -18.30 15.96 -4.20
CA GLN A 194 -17.69 16.81 -5.22
C GLN A 194 -16.85 15.98 -6.20
N LEU A 195 -16.05 15.01 -5.71
CA LEU A 195 -15.32 14.09 -6.60
C LEU A 195 -16.25 13.38 -7.58
N GLN A 196 -17.40 12.89 -7.12
CA GLN A 196 -18.37 12.23 -7.99
C GLN A 196 -18.94 13.19 -9.05
N ALA A 197 -19.24 14.43 -8.67
CA ALA A 197 -19.71 15.45 -9.60
C ALA A 197 -18.65 15.81 -10.65
N ASP A 198 -17.39 15.98 -10.23
CA ASP A 198 -16.27 16.29 -11.11
C ASP A 198 -16.03 15.13 -12.08
N ALA A 199 -16.01 13.88 -11.61
CA ALA A 199 -15.82 12.70 -12.44
C ALA A 199 -16.92 12.57 -13.51
N ALA A 200 -18.17 12.89 -13.17
CA ALA A 200 -19.29 12.87 -14.13
C ALA A 200 -19.18 13.97 -15.20
N ALA A 201 -18.44 15.05 -14.96
CA ALA A 201 -18.23 16.12 -15.94
C ALA A 201 -17.19 15.75 -17.02
N PHE A 202 -16.41 14.69 -16.81
CA PHE A 202 -15.38 14.21 -17.75
C PHE A 202 -15.74 12.89 -18.45
N GLY A 203 -16.92 12.31 -18.16
CA GLY A 203 -17.44 11.08 -18.79
C GLY A 203 -18.56 11.36 -19.77
#